data_AF-A0A6A8M5M9-F1
#
_entry.id   AF-A0A6A8M5M9-F1
#
_cell.length_a   1.000
_cell.length_b   1.000
_cell.length_c   1.000
_cell.angle_alpha   90.00
_cell.angle_beta   90.00
_cell.angle_gamma   90.00
#
_symmetry.space_group_name_H-M   'P 1'
#
loop_
_entity.id
_entity.type
_entity.pdbx_description
1 polymer ?
#
loop_
_entity_poly.entity_id
_entity_poly.type
_entity_poly.pdbx_seq_one_letter_code
_entity_poly.pdbx_strand_id
1 'polypeptide(L)'
;MKNSCFRETAFASSGSSISSAITRFLLICWWNLVNEVHLFDTYVAGTTHLEDKTVLDQIHLDDKLSLVREENEFDEKAIVIKTADGRKLGYVPEKDNLVFSRLMDAGKLLTARINTHELRGTFHRIGIGIYLVDYGYKFYRNFDDL
;
A
#
# COMPACT_ATOMS: atom_id res chain seq x y z
N MET A 1 -20.76 -21.44 1.14
CA MET A 1 -20.13 -22.75 1.37
C MET A 1 -20.44 -23.67 0.21
N LYS A 2 -19.42 -24.04 -0.59
CA LYS A 2 -19.23 -25.35 -1.21
C LYS A 2 -17.94 -25.32 -2.01
N ASN A 3 -16.97 -26.04 -1.48
CA ASN A 3 -15.73 -26.41 -2.15
C ASN A 3 -16.06 -27.23 -3.38
N SER A 4 -15.45 -26.92 -4.51
CA SER A 4 -15.33 -27.86 -5.63
C SER A 4 -13.86 -28.02 -5.96
N CYS A 5 -13.27 -28.94 -5.21
CA CYS A 5 -12.09 -29.73 -5.56
C CYS A 5 -12.13 -30.08 -7.04
N PHE A 6 -11.28 -29.43 -7.84
CA PHE A 6 -11.09 -29.82 -9.23
C PHE A 6 -10.18 -31.04 -9.23
N ARG A 7 -10.82 -32.18 -9.42
CA ARG A 7 -10.27 -33.54 -9.51
C ARG A 7 -9.05 -33.55 -10.45
N GLU A 8 -7.90 -33.96 -9.92
CA GLU A 8 -6.83 -34.53 -10.73
C GLU A 8 -7.37 -35.77 -11.43
N THR A 9 -7.59 -35.67 -12.74
CA THR A 9 -7.59 -36.83 -13.61
C THR A 9 -6.19 -36.97 -14.18
N ALA A 10 -5.44 -37.91 -13.64
CA ALA A 10 -4.26 -38.48 -14.28
C ALA A 10 -4.63 -38.89 -15.71
N PHE A 11 -4.07 -38.20 -16.71
CA PHE A 11 -4.07 -38.65 -18.09
C PHE A 11 -2.63 -38.93 -18.49
N ALA A 12 -2.26 -40.20 -18.42
CA ALA A 12 -0.99 -40.68 -18.97
C ALA A 12 -1.06 -40.74 -20.50
N SER A 13 0.06 -40.39 -21.13
CA SER A 13 0.45 -40.64 -22.52
C SER A 13 -0.32 -39.94 -23.65
N SER A 14 0.28 -38.90 -24.21
CA SER A 14 0.84 -38.93 -25.59
C SER A 14 1.31 -37.52 -25.96
N GLY A 15 2.48 -37.45 -26.61
CA GLY A 15 3.21 -36.21 -26.80
C GLY A 15 2.44 -35.12 -27.56
N SER A 16 2.20 -34.00 -26.90
CA SER A 16 2.24 -32.67 -27.49
C SER A 16 2.33 -31.60 -26.39
N SER A 17 3.50 -30.97 -26.33
CA SER A 17 3.81 -29.71 -25.63
C SER A 17 3.44 -29.59 -24.14
N ILE A 18 4.18 -30.33 -23.31
CA ILE A 18 4.35 -30.06 -21.86
C ILE A 18 4.84 -28.62 -21.62
N SER A 19 5.46 -28.00 -22.65
CA SER A 19 5.89 -26.61 -22.65
C SER A 19 4.73 -25.61 -22.48
N SER A 20 3.58 -25.80 -23.13
CA SER A 20 2.53 -24.75 -23.09
C SER A 20 1.79 -24.65 -21.74
N ALA A 21 1.61 -25.78 -21.06
CA ALA A 21 0.93 -25.84 -19.77
C ALA A 21 1.83 -25.29 -18.64
N ILE A 22 3.12 -25.66 -18.64
CA ILE A 22 4.10 -25.15 -17.66
C ILE A 22 4.30 -23.64 -17.84
N THR A 23 4.38 -23.14 -19.08
CA THR A 23 4.50 -21.70 -19.34
C THR A 23 3.24 -20.93 -18.92
N ARG A 24 2.04 -21.48 -19.12
CA ARG A 24 0.77 -20.88 -18.63
C ARG A 24 0.64 -20.90 -17.11
N PHE A 25 1.10 -21.96 -16.45
CA PHE A 25 1.07 -22.07 -14.97
C PHE A 25 2.07 -21.11 -14.32
N LEU A 26 3.28 -20.99 -14.89
CA LEU A 26 4.28 -20.02 -14.46
C LEU A 26 3.81 -18.58 -14.67
N LEU A 27 3.13 -18.27 -15.79
CA LEU A 27 2.54 -16.95 -16.05
C LEU A 27 1.42 -16.58 -15.05
N ILE A 28 0.60 -17.54 -14.64
CA ILE A 28 -0.47 -17.32 -13.65
C ILE A 28 0.11 -17.10 -12.24
N CYS A 29 1.15 -17.85 -11.86
CA CYS A 29 1.86 -17.64 -10.59
C CYS A 29 2.65 -16.32 -10.54
N TRP A 30 3.10 -15.79 -11.67
CA TRP A 30 3.85 -14.52 -11.73
C TRP A 30 2.98 -13.26 -11.71
N TRP A 31 1.66 -13.35 -11.92
CA TRP A 31 0.82 -12.18 -12.21
C TRP A 31 0.33 -11.38 -10.98
N ASN A 32 0.47 -11.90 -9.76
CA ASN A 32 -0.03 -11.20 -8.56
C ASN A 32 1.03 -11.13 -7.47
N LEU A 33 2.02 -10.28 -7.65
CA LEU A 33 3.10 -10.11 -6.67
C LEU A 33 2.91 -8.94 -5.69
N VAL A 34 1.96 -8.03 -5.91
CA VAL A 34 1.75 -6.88 -5.02
C VAL A 34 0.27 -6.68 -4.74
N ASN A 35 -0.13 -6.82 -3.48
CA ASN A 35 -1.44 -6.46 -2.99
C ASN A 35 -1.34 -5.19 -2.15
N GLU A 36 -2.23 -4.23 -2.37
CA GLU A 36 -2.39 -3.07 -1.48
C GLU A 36 -3.67 -3.30 -0.66
N VAL A 37 -3.52 -3.43 0.67
CA VAL A 37 -4.64 -3.65 1.58
C VAL A 37 -4.99 -2.32 2.25
N HIS A 38 -6.20 -1.82 2.01
CA HIS A 38 -6.70 -0.63 2.70
C HIS A 38 -6.78 -0.88 4.21
N LEU A 39 -6.18 0.03 4.99
CA LEU A 39 -6.18 -0.05 6.46
C LEU A 39 -7.14 0.95 7.07
N PHE A 40 -7.13 2.20 6.58
CA PHE A 40 -7.79 3.31 7.25
C PHE A 40 -7.89 4.56 6.37
N ASP A 41 -8.95 5.34 6.54
CA ASP A 41 -9.10 6.66 5.94
C ASP A 41 -8.88 7.75 6.99
N THR A 42 -8.00 8.70 6.68
CA THR A 42 -7.69 9.84 7.55
C THR A 42 -7.50 11.11 6.70
N TYR A 43 -6.91 12.15 7.28
CA TYR A 43 -6.61 13.40 6.60
C TYR A 43 -5.17 13.83 6.87
N VAL A 44 -4.63 14.69 6.01
CA VAL A 44 -3.31 15.28 6.21
C VAL A 44 -3.41 16.40 7.24
N ALA A 45 -2.62 16.31 8.31
CA ALA A 45 -2.48 17.36 9.31
C ALA A 45 -1.26 18.25 9.00
N GLY A 46 -1.27 19.48 9.54
CA GLY A 46 -0.11 20.38 9.48
C GLY A 46 0.15 21.05 8.12
N THR A 47 -0.82 21.02 7.19
CA THR A 47 -0.69 21.64 5.85
C THR A 47 -0.40 23.15 5.89
N THR A 48 -0.76 23.82 6.98
CA THR A 48 -0.51 25.27 7.18
C THR A 48 0.97 25.62 7.35
N HIS A 49 1.78 24.71 7.90
CA HIS A 49 3.20 24.92 8.20
C HIS A 49 4.13 24.42 7.09
N LEU A 50 3.58 24.18 5.89
CA LEU A 50 4.40 23.82 4.74
C LEU A 50 5.21 25.02 4.25
N GLU A 51 6.52 24.80 4.07
CA GLU A 51 7.42 25.76 3.44
C GLU A 51 7.00 26.04 2.00
N ASP A 52 6.57 24.99 1.28
CA ASP A 52 6.11 25.07 -0.10
C ASP A 52 4.60 24.76 -0.18
N LYS A 53 3.78 25.81 -0.25
CA LYS A 53 2.33 25.68 -0.43
C LYS A 53 1.94 25.27 -1.84
N THR A 54 2.83 25.39 -2.83
CA THR A 54 2.53 25.04 -4.23
C THR A 54 2.26 23.54 -4.40
N VAL A 55 2.78 22.71 -3.49
CA VAL A 55 2.51 21.27 -3.45
C VAL A 55 1.02 20.98 -3.29
N LEU A 56 0.29 21.80 -2.52
CA LEU A 56 -1.15 21.62 -2.26
C LEU A 56 -2.00 21.83 -3.52
N ASP A 57 -1.53 22.61 -4.49
CA ASP A 57 -2.22 22.87 -5.74
C ASP A 57 -1.87 21.84 -6.83
N GLN A 58 -0.77 21.12 -6.66
CA GLN A 58 -0.25 20.16 -7.65
C GLN A 58 -0.70 18.71 -7.40
N ILE A 59 -1.32 18.45 -6.24
CA ILE A 59 -1.83 17.12 -5.89
C ILE A 59 -3.16 16.82 -6.59
N HIS A 60 -3.30 15.59 -7.04
CA HIS A 60 -4.50 15.07 -7.68
C HIS A 60 -5.09 13.91 -6.86
N LEU A 61 -6.35 13.57 -7.15
CA LEU A 61 -6.98 12.38 -6.60
C LEU A 61 -6.22 11.13 -7.05
N ASP A 62 -6.18 10.11 -6.19
CA ASP A 62 -5.46 8.85 -6.35
C ASP A 62 -3.92 8.95 -6.40
N ASP A 63 -3.35 10.15 -6.25
CA ASP A 63 -1.90 10.33 -6.17
C ASP A 63 -1.30 9.52 -5.01
N LYS A 64 -0.21 8.82 -5.31
CA LYS A 64 0.50 8.00 -4.34
C LYS A 64 1.40 8.86 -3.45
N LEU A 65 1.29 8.59 -2.15
CA LEU A 65 2.03 9.26 -1.10
C LEU A 65 2.87 8.26 -0.33
N SER A 66 4.04 8.73 0.09
CA SER A 66 5.00 7.98 0.89
C SER A 66 4.87 8.37 2.36
N LEU A 67 4.78 7.37 3.23
CA LEU A 67 4.78 7.55 4.68
C LEU A 67 6.20 7.30 5.20
N VAL A 68 6.77 8.27 5.91
CA VAL A 68 8.15 8.22 6.40
C VAL A 68 8.15 8.53 7.90
N ARG A 69 8.86 7.70 8.69
CA ARG A 69 9.08 7.98 10.10
C ARG A 69 10.00 9.20 10.24
N GLU A 70 9.59 10.16 11.06
CA GLU A 70 10.40 11.31 11.44
C GLU A 70 10.53 11.30 12.97
N GLU A 71 11.75 11.48 13.47
CA GLU A 71 11.98 11.71 14.89
C GLU A 71 11.71 13.20 15.15
N ASN A 72 10.64 13.48 15.88
CA ASN A 72 10.29 14.84 16.29
C ASN A 72 10.45 14.95 17.81
N GLU A 73 11.06 16.04 18.28
CA GLU A 73 11.29 16.29 19.71
C GLU A 73 9.98 16.30 20.53
N PHE A 74 8.87 16.60 19.87
CA PHE A 74 7.54 16.66 20.47
C PHE A 74 6.73 15.36 20.32
N ASP A 75 7.06 14.51 19.35
CA ASP A 75 6.34 13.28 19.07
C ASP A 75 7.23 12.24 18.37
N GLU A 76 7.66 11.23 19.13
CA GLU A 76 8.46 10.11 18.65
C GLU A 76 7.72 9.25 17.59
N LYS A 77 6.39 9.37 17.50
CA LYS A 77 5.55 8.59 16.58
C LYS A 77 5.16 9.37 15.34
N ALA A 78 5.78 10.53 15.10
CA ALA A 78 5.51 11.35 13.94
C ALA A 78 5.75 10.57 12.63
N ILE A 79 4.77 10.68 11.72
CA ILE A 79 4.83 10.10 10.37
C ILE A 79 4.59 11.24 9.40
N VAL A 80 5.60 11.52 8.60
CA VAL A 80 5.56 12.53 7.54
C VAL A 80 4.97 11.90 6.30
N ILE A 81 4.09 12.66 5.67
CA ILE A 81 3.50 12.35 4.38
C ILE A 81 4.28 13.12 3.33
N LYS A 82 4.87 12.41 2.38
CA LYS A 82 5.60 12.98 1.24
C LYS A 82 4.93 12.61 -0.07
N THR A 83 5.01 13.51 -1.04
CA THR A 83 4.61 13.25 -2.43
C THR A 83 5.62 12.32 -3.11
N ALA A 84 5.27 11.83 -4.31
CA ALA A 84 6.18 11.06 -5.14
C ALA A 84 7.51 11.79 -5.45
N ASP A 85 7.46 13.13 -5.55
CA ASP A 85 8.63 14.00 -5.75
C ASP A 85 9.49 14.18 -4.49
N GLY A 86 9.12 13.55 -3.37
CA GLY A 86 9.79 13.68 -2.08
C GLY A 86 9.47 14.96 -1.31
N ARG A 87 8.58 15.81 -1.83
CA ARG A 87 8.14 17.03 -1.15
C ARG A 87 7.20 16.71 0.00
N LYS A 88 7.39 17.38 1.14
CA LYS A 88 6.55 17.22 2.35
C LYS A 88 5.15 17.79 2.09
N LEU A 89 4.13 16.98 2.37
CA LEU A 89 2.72 17.38 2.29
C LEU A 89 2.12 17.63 3.67
N GLY A 90 2.66 16.99 4.71
CA GLY A 90 2.22 17.18 6.08
C GLY A 90 2.50 15.96 6.94
N TYR A 91 1.63 15.73 7.93
CA TYR A 91 1.76 14.65 8.91
C TYR A 91 0.49 13.82 9.03
N VAL A 92 0.64 12.57 9.44
CA VAL A 92 -0.48 11.77 9.95
C VAL A 92 -0.95 12.36 11.29
N PRO A 93 -2.26 12.51 11.53
CA PRO A 93 -2.77 13.03 12.80
C PRO A 93 -2.30 12.20 14.01
N GLU A 94 -1.94 12.87 15.10
CA GLU A 94 -1.42 12.24 16.33
C GLU A 94 -2.33 11.14 16.88
N LYS A 95 -3.65 11.37 16.82
CA LYS A 95 -4.66 10.38 17.28
C LYS A 95 -4.57 9.02 16.58
N ASP A 96 -4.09 8.99 15.33
CA ASP A 96 -4.07 7.78 14.50
C ASP A 96 -2.63 7.26 14.31
N ASN A 97 -1.60 8.08 14.59
CA ASN A 97 -0.20 7.75 14.28
C ASN A 97 0.33 6.53 15.05
N LEU A 98 -0.21 6.23 16.24
CA LEU A 98 0.30 5.18 17.13
C LEU A 98 0.25 3.79 16.48
N VAL A 99 -0.82 3.49 15.76
CA VAL A 99 -0.99 2.18 15.13
C VAL A 99 -0.05 2.06 13.93
N PHE A 100 0.02 3.11 13.11
CA PHE A 100 0.86 3.12 11.92
C PHE A 100 2.34 3.14 12.25
N SER A 101 2.76 3.86 13.30
CA SER A 101 4.15 3.89 13.73
C SER A 101 4.60 2.49 14.12
N ARG A 102 3.81 1.77 14.92
CA ARG A 102 4.09 0.38 15.30
C ARG A 102 4.18 -0.58 14.10
N LEU A 103 3.32 -0.39 13.09
CA LEU A 103 3.38 -1.18 11.87
C LEU A 103 4.69 -0.91 11.12
N MET A 104 5.07 0.36 10.96
CA MET A 104 6.31 0.75 10.31
C MET A 104 7.55 0.28 11.09
N ASP A 105 7.52 0.42 12.42
CA ASP A 105 8.59 -0.02 13.33
C ASP A 105 8.74 -1.56 13.30
N ALA A 106 7.65 -2.30 13.04
CA ALA A 106 7.66 -3.74 12.79
C ALA A 106 8.12 -4.13 11.36
N GLY A 107 8.56 -3.15 10.55
CA GLY A 107 9.04 -3.36 9.19
C GLY A 107 7.93 -3.51 8.14
N LYS A 108 6.70 -3.07 8.43
CA LYS A 108 5.62 -3.07 7.45
C LYS A 108 5.71 -1.85 6.55
N LEU A 109 5.58 -2.06 5.25
CA LEU A 109 5.58 -0.98 4.28
C LEU A 109 4.16 -0.41 4.14
N LEU A 110 4.00 0.85 4.51
CA LEU A 110 2.75 1.58 4.37
C LEU A 110 2.88 2.62 3.25
N THR A 111 1.80 2.82 2.51
CA THR A 111 1.64 3.90 1.53
C THR A 111 0.33 4.61 1.78
N ALA A 112 0.16 5.81 1.24
CA ALA A 112 -1.11 6.53 1.27
C ALA A 112 -1.53 6.95 -0.14
N ARG A 113 -2.83 7.18 -0.34
CA ARG A 113 -3.39 7.72 -1.58
C ARG A 113 -4.34 8.86 -1.25
N ILE A 114 -4.43 9.85 -2.12
CA ILE A 114 -5.35 10.97 -1.93
C ILE A 114 -6.76 10.54 -2.33
N ASN A 115 -7.69 10.54 -1.37
CA ASN A 115 -9.08 10.18 -1.61
C ASN A 115 -9.95 11.42 -1.87
N THR A 116 -9.66 12.53 -1.18
CA THR A 116 -10.43 13.77 -1.30
C THR A 116 -9.53 14.99 -1.26
N HIS A 117 -9.90 16.00 -2.06
CA HIS A 117 -9.28 17.32 -2.05
C HIS A 117 -10.39 18.38 -1.98
N GLU A 118 -10.58 18.99 -0.82
CA GLU A 118 -11.54 20.07 -0.61
C GLU A 118 -10.83 21.38 -0.26
N LEU A 119 -11.03 22.41 -1.08
CA LEU A 119 -10.64 23.77 -0.75
C LEU A 119 -11.76 24.45 0.05
N ARG A 120 -11.53 24.71 1.34
CA ARG A 120 -12.47 25.44 2.20
C ARG A 120 -11.90 26.81 2.56
N GLY A 121 -12.23 27.79 1.72
CA GLY A 121 -11.75 29.16 1.89
C GLY A 121 -10.25 29.24 1.68
N THR A 122 -9.50 29.44 2.77
CA THR A 122 -8.03 29.56 2.76
C THR A 122 -7.30 28.27 3.14
N PHE A 123 -8.01 27.20 3.47
CA PHE A 123 -7.43 25.94 3.92
C PHE A 123 -7.76 24.77 3.00
N HIS A 124 -6.76 23.97 2.69
CA HIS A 124 -6.91 22.72 1.93
C HIS A 124 -7.13 21.58 2.91
N ARG A 125 -8.28 20.91 2.79
CA ARG A 125 -8.56 19.67 3.50
C ARG A 125 -8.30 18.51 2.55
N ILE A 126 -7.24 17.76 2.82
CA ILE A 126 -6.82 16.62 2.01
C ILE A 126 -7.15 15.35 2.79
N GLY A 127 -8.04 14.53 2.27
CA GLY A 127 -8.32 13.20 2.79
C GLY A 127 -7.41 12.18 2.12
N ILE A 128 -6.88 11.26 2.91
CA ILE A 128 -5.99 10.19 2.43
C ILE A 128 -6.46 8.82 2.93
N GLY A 129 -6.33 7.81 2.08
CA GLY A 129 -6.42 6.41 2.48
C GLY A 129 -5.02 5.86 2.74
N ILE A 130 -4.83 5.12 3.83
CA ILE A 130 -3.58 4.42 4.17
C ILE A 130 -3.72 2.96 3.78
N TYR A 131 -2.70 2.43 3.11
CA TYR A 131 -2.65 1.08 2.57
C TYR A 131 -1.38 0.37 3.03
N LEU A 132 -1.51 -0.90 3.39
CA LEU A 132 -0.40 -1.81 3.61
C LEU A 132 0.02 -2.42 2.26
N VAL A 133 1.29 -2.32 1.93
CA VAL A 133 1.86 -2.98 0.76
C VAL A 133 2.29 -4.39 1.14
N ASP A 134 1.58 -5.38 0.62
CA ASP A 134 1.86 -6.80 0.80
C ASP A 134 2.45 -7.39 -0.49
N TYR A 135 3.74 -7.71 -0.44
CA TYR A 135 4.41 -8.45 -1.50
C TYR A 135 4.15 -9.93 -1.27
N GLY A 136 3.12 -10.47 -1.94
CA GLY A 136 2.56 -11.77 -1.62
C GLY A 136 3.59 -12.90 -1.61
N TYR A 137 3.83 -13.48 -0.43
CA TYR A 137 4.64 -14.69 -0.21
C TYR A 137 3.90 -15.98 -0.60
N LYS A 138 3.05 -15.96 -1.64
CA LYS A 138 2.31 -17.15 -2.10
C LYS A 138 3.24 -18.33 -2.46
N PHE A 139 4.55 -18.08 -2.58
CA PHE A 139 5.56 -19.09 -2.84
C PHE A 139 5.92 -19.97 -1.63
N TYR A 140 5.83 -19.48 -0.38
CA TYR A 140 6.37 -20.21 0.79
C TYR A 140 5.42 -21.24 1.41
N ARG A 141 4.10 -21.14 1.20
CA ARG A 141 3.16 -22.11 1.77
C ARG A 141 3.16 -23.49 1.11
N ASN A 142 3.80 -23.64 -0.06
CA ASN A 142 3.80 -24.93 -0.77
C ASN A 142 4.97 -25.86 -0.39
N PHE A 143 5.87 -25.44 0.52
CA PHE A 143 7.06 -26.24 0.87
C PHE A 143 6.99 -26.93 2.25
N ASP A 144 6.07 -26.52 3.12
CA ASP A 144 5.92 -27.11 4.47
C ASP A 144 4.87 -28.24 4.53
N ASP A 145 4.24 -28.59 3.41
CA ASP A 145 3.23 -29.66 3.28
C ASP A 145 3.75 -30.92 2.53
N LEU A 146 5.07 -31.19 2.55
CA LEU A 146 5.70 -32.39 1.98
C LEU A 146 6.41 -33.24 3.04
#